data_AF-A0A822JGL3-F1
#
_entry.id   AF-A0A822JGL3-F1
#
_cell.length_a   1.000
_cell.length_b   1.000
_cell.length_c   1.000
_cell.angle_alpha   90.00
_cell.angle_beta   90.00
_cell.angle_gamma   90.00
#
_symmetry.space_group_name_H-M   'P 1'
#
loop_
_entity.id
_entity.type
_entity.pdbx_description
1 polymer ?
#
loop_
_entity_poly.entity_id
_entity_poly.type
_entity_poly.pdbx_seq_one_letter_code
_entity_poly.pdbx_strand_id
1 'polypeptide(L)'
;MLTSDLLVTKSSKGKIEPVYAMLDKENLEISGSLINLFEKHKGKTYGELIEEIEGIEELDYRLIRGLTQILERRCVIEMNSVTEPSTARRSVFEECKGAVSDRNERQEVIDRVARKLTIEPDELEKALWADMEDNLIIKDFQTITPEALLRQYNLSLTQTLLFKATGMDIQIEENFQEVFWKIKRLGLMYSIQDGRIYLDGAVSLFKMTERYGTALAKLLPTIMKCNKWSLKASILKKTMQGKRIYDFTLDNTRQIFSIEPDSNLEIFDSAIEKEFSLLNFNSWSVKREPAVLKAGQYAFIPDFSLEKNDKRIYVEIIGFWTPEYLKNKIQKINLLKEKEDLILLVDKNLACSGSEFKTDNLIFYDGKIPYLEILKILRKYEERQVTEDVERLKNIKIALEGSVINLGEIARKYDVSIDAIKTNIKQKNKNGYLLIGDQLIDNQTLKAVQGELNGVKKHSEALIIFENYGIKSQQIFDILGYKVKWNGLDPENAEIVKI
;
A
#
# COMPACT_ATOMS: atom_id res chain seq x y z
N MET A 1 -0.38 21.93 -2.31
CA MET A 1 0.74 22.57 -1.58
C MET A 1 1.06 23.87 -2.27
N LEU A 2 1.32 24.95 -1.54
CA LEU A 2 1.55 26.27 -2.13
C LEU A 2 2.97 26.41 -2.68
N THR A 3 3.20 27.40 -3.51
CA THR A 3 4.56 27.79 -3.89
C THR A 3 5.30 28.42 -2.71
N SER A 4 6.63 28.27 -2.68
CA SER A 4 7.45 28.63 -1.50
C SER A 4 7.49 30.12 -1.19
N ASP A 5 7.18 30.98 -2.15
CA ASP A 5 7.07 32.44 -2.06
C ASP A 5 5.81 32.88 -1.30
N LEU A 6 4.73 32.10 -1.37
CA LEU A 6 3.47 32.34 -0.65
C LEU A 6 3.53 31.87 0.82
N LEU A 7 4.59 31.17 1.22
CA LEU A 7 4.74 30.68 2.59
C LEU A 7 5.04 31.83 3.57
N VAL A 8 4.04 32.17 4.40
CA VAL A 8 4.19 33.14 5.49
C VAL A 8 4.47 32.41 6.81
N THR A 9 5.58 32.78 7.47
CA THR A 9 5.98 32.17 8.75
C THR A 9 6.41 33.23 9.77
N LYS A 10 6.07 33.00 11.03
CA LYS A 10 6.66 33.68 12.18
C LYS A 10 7.69 32.77 12.83
N SER A 11 8.85 33.30 13.18
CA SER A 11 9.90 32.55 13.86
C SER A 11 10.34 33.29 15.11
N SER A 12 10.32 32.60 16.26
CA SER A 12 10.67 33.17 17.56
C SER A 12 11.26 32.08 18.47
N LYS A 13 12.32 32.42 19.23
CA LYS A 13 12.97 31.51 20.21
C LYS A 13 13.29 30.11 19.67
N GLY A 14 13.72 30.00 18.41
CA GLY A 14 14.05 28.72 17.77
C GLY A 14 12.85 27.91 17.26
N LYS A 15 11.62 28.41 17.41
CA LYS A 15 10.41 27.83 16.82
C LYS A 15 10.03 28.55 15.53
N ILE A 16 9.35 27.83 14.64
CA ILE A 16 8.75 28.38 13.42
C ILE A 16 7.30 27.93 13.31
N GLU A 17 6.41 28.85 12.98
CA GLU A 17 4.98 28.56 12.77
C GLU A 17 4.48 29.28 11.52
N PRO A 18 3.63 28.63 10.71
CA PRO A 18 2.88 29.31 9.67
C PRO A 18 1.97 30.39 10.25
N VAL A 19 1.76 31.47 9.52
CA VAL A 19 0.69 32.43 9.83
C VAL A 19 -0.58 31.91 9.19
N TYR A 20 -1.36 31.17 9.97
CA TYR A 20 -2.62 30.60 9.50
C TYR A 20 -3.68 31.66 9.27
N ALA A 21 -4.52 31.45 8.25
CA ALA A 21 -5.73 32.21 8.05
C ALA A 21 -6.76 31.80 9.12
N MET A 22 -7.35 32.80 9.77
CA MET A 22 -8.35 32.60 10.79
C MET A 22 -9.72 32.44 10.14
N LEU A 23 -10.63 31.71 10.80
CA LEU A 23 -12.03 31.58 10.38
C LEU A 23 -12.84 32.78 10.89
N ASP A 24 -12.35 33.99 10.66
CA ASP A 24 -13.04 35.23 11.00
C ASP A 24 -13.84 35.75 9.81
N LYS A 25 -14.68 36.76 10.08
CA LYS A 25 -15.60 37.32 9.09
C LYS A 25 -14.88 37.85 7.84
N GLU A 26 -13.76 38.54 8.05
CA GLU A 26 -12.97 39.15 6.96
C GLU A 26 -12.42 38.09 6.01
N ASN A 27 -11.73 37.07 6.53
CA ASN A 27 -11.17 35.99 5.70
C ASN A 27 -12.25 35.16 5.00
N LEU A 28 -13.42 34.97 5.64
CA LEU A 28 -14.55 34.27 5.05
C LEU A 28 -15.19 35.08 3.90
N GLU A 29 -15.28 36.40 4.03
CA GLU A 29 -15.78 37.30 2.97
C GLU A 29 -14.83 37.33 1.76
N ILE A 30 -13.51 37.42 2.00
CA ILE A 30 -12.49 37.32 0.94
C ILE A 30 -12.61 35.98 0.22
N SER A 31 -12.64 34.88 0.98
CA SER A 31 -12.76 33.53 0.42
C SER A 31 -14.03 33.33 -0.40
N GLY A 32 -15.18 33.80 0.11
CA GLY A 32 -16.46 33.74 -0.60
C GLY A 32 -16.47 34.57 -1.88
N SER A 33 -15.82 35.74 -1.87
CA SER A 33 -15.68 36.60 -3.05
C SER A 33 -14.87 35.91 -4.14
N LEU A 34 -13.74 35.28 -3.78
CA LEU A 34 -12.92 34.52 -4.72
C LEU A 34 -13.66 33.29 -5.27
N ILE A 35 -14.36 32.53 -4.43
CA ILE A 35 -15.16 31.37 -4.90
C ILE A 35 -16.22 31.81 -5.92
N ASN A 36 -16.94 32.90 -5.63
CA ASN A 36 -17.95 33.45 -6.54
C ASN A 36 -17.32 33.95 -7.84
N LEU A 37 -16.11 34.51 -7.77
CA LEU A 37 -15.37 34.95 -8.95
C LEU A 37 -15.06 33.77 -9.88
N PHE A 38 -14.50 32.68 -9.35
CA PHE A 38 -14.24 31.46 -10.12
C PHE A 38 -15.51 30.85 -10.71
N GLU A 39 -16.61 30.83 -9.94
CA GLU A 39 -17.90 30.31 -10.41
C GLU A 39 -18.47 31.14 -11.59
N LYS A 40 -18.31 32.46 -11.56
CA LYS A 40 -18.70 33.38 -12.65
C LYS A 40 -17.84 33.26 -13.90
N HIS A 41 -16.62 32.74 -13.77
CA HIS A 41 -15.66 32.59 -14.87
C HIS A 41 -15.73 31.24 -15.58
N LYS A 42 -16.69 30.37 -15.23
CA LYS A 42 -16.98 29.18 -16.04
C LYS A 42 -17.38 29.58 -17.46
N GLY A 43 -16.68 29.01 -18.43
CA GLY A 43 -16.83 29.30 -19.86
C GLY A 43 -16.07 30.54 -20.35
N LYS A 44 -15.39 31.28 -19.46
CA LYS A 44 -14.54 32.43 -19.80
C LYS A 44 -13.06 32.03 -19.90
N THR A 45 -12.23 32.94 -20.39
CA THR A 45 -10.79 32.74 -20.47
C THR A 45 -10.15 32.82 -19.08
N TYR A 46 -9.03 32.13 -18.93
CA TYR A 46 -8.25 32.14 -17.70
C TYR A 46 -7.61 33.51 -17.44
N GLY A 47 -7.20 34.21 -18.50
CA GLY A 47 -6.65 35.56 -18.42
C GLY A 47 -7.64 36.59 -17.85
N GLU A 48 -8.91 36.52 -18.24
CA GLU A 48 -9.97 37.39 -17.67
C GLU A 48 -10.09 37.18 -16.15
N LEU A 49 -10.01 35.92 -15.68
CA LEU A 49 -10.03 35.61 -14.27
C LEU A 49 -8.80 36.21 -13.54
N ILE A 50 -7.61 36.07 -14.11
CA ILE A 50 -6.38 36.59 -13.51
C ILE A 50 -6.41 38.12 -13.41
N GLU A 51 -6.87 38.82 -14.46
CA GLU A 51 -7.00 40.28 -14.47
C GLU A 51 -7.99 40.77 -13.39
N GLU A 52 -9.12 40.10 -13.22
CA GLU A 52 -10.07 40.41 -12.14
C GLU A 52 -9.48 40.12 -10.75
N ILE A 53 -8.66 39.08 -10.59
CA ILE A 53 -7.98 38.76 -9.32
C ILE A 53 -6.93 39.81 -8.98
N GLU A 54 -6.12 40.25 -9.95
CA GLU A 54 -5.12 41.30 -9.75
C GLU A 54 -5.73 42.59 -9.20
N GLY A 55 -6.94 42.95 -9.63
CA GLY A 55 -7.70 44.08 -9.09
C GLY A 55 -8.13 43.94 -7.62
N ILE A 56 -8.13 42.72 -7.07
CA ILE A 56 -8.49 42.43 -5.67
C ILE A 56 -7.24 42.35 -4.76
N GLU A 57 -6.03 42.19 -5.33
CA GLU A 57 -4.78 41.96 -4.58
C GLU A 57 -4.29 43.13 -3.71
N GLU A 58 -4.98 44.28 -3.70
CA GLU A 58 -4.59 45.46 -2.92
C GLU A 58 -4.56 45.22 -1.40
N LEU A 59 -5.25 44.19 -0.91
CA LEU A 59 -5.28 43.78 0.50
C LEU A 59 -4.79 42.32 0.66
N ASP A 60 -3.67 42.12 1.38
CA ASP A 60 -3.06 40.81 1.69
C ASP A 60 -2.86 39.85 0.49
N TYR A 61 -2.09 40.31 -0.51
CA TYR A 61 -1.78 39.56 -1.75
C TYR A 61 -1.36 38.09 -1.53
N ARG A 62 -0.69 37.75 -0.42
CA ARG A 62 -0.23 36.38 -0.17
C ARG A 62 -1.36 35.43 0.17
N LEU A 63 -2.35 35.91 0.93
CA LEU A 63 -3.54 35.14 1.22
C LEU A 63 -4.32 34.93 -0.07
N ILE A 64 -4.62 35.99 -0.81
CA ILE A 64 -5.38 35.95 -2.06
C ILE A 64 -4.74 34.98 -3.06
N ARG A 65 -3.45 35.16 -3.39
CA ARG A 65 -2.74 34.25 -4.31
C ARG A 65 -2.72 32.81 -3.84
N GLY A 66 -2.61 32.60 -2.54
CA GLY A 66 -2.62 31.25 -1.97
C GLY A 66 -3.99 30.58 -2.02
N LEU A 67 -5.09 31.34 -1.83
CA LEU A 67 -6.45 30.85 -2.02
C LEU A 67 -6.72 30.57 -3.51
N THR A 68 -6.31 31.48 -4.39
CA THR A 68 -6.39 31.33 -5.85
C THR A 68 -5.71 30.04 -6.32
N GLN A 69 -4.47 29.75 -5.90
CA GLN A 69 -3.77 28.49 -6.23
C GLN A 69 -4.51 27.22 -5.78
N ILE A 70 -5.37 27.30 -4.78
CA ILE A 70 -6.18 26.17 -4.32
C ILE A 70 -7.45 26.03 -5.15
N LEU A 71 -8.07 27.16 -5.51
CA LEU A 71 -9.24 27.20 -6.39
C LEU A 71 -8.89 26.77 -7.82
N GLU A 72 -7.74 27.17 -8.36
CA GLU A 72 -7.24 26.75 -9.68
C GLU A 72 -7.18 25.22 -9.81
N ARG A 73 -6.76 24.51 -8.75
CA ARG A 73 -6.69 23.03 -8.75
C ARG A 73 -8.06 22.36 -8.83
N ARG A 74 -9.11 23.12 -8.58
CA ARG A 74 -10.51 22.69 -8.67
C ARG A 74 -11.15 23.09 -10.00
N CYS A 75 -10.40 23.73 -10.90
CA CYS A 75 -10.84 24.02 -12.26
C CYS A 75 -10.44 22.92 -13.22
N VAL A 76 -11.31 22.68 -14.21
CA VAL A 76 -10.96 21.96 -15.44
C VAL A 76 -10.65 23.04 -16.48
N ILE A 77 -9.36 23.27 -16.71
CA ILE A 77 -8.87 24.30 -17.64
C ILE A 77 -8.40 23.59 -18.90
N GLU A 78 -8.97 23.95 -20.04
CA GLU A 78 -8.69 23.30 -21.32
C GLU A 78 -8.50 24.32 -22.45
N MET A 79 -7.68 23.93 -23.42
CA MET A 79 -7.57 24.65 -24.69
C MET A 79 -8.89 24.51 -25.45
N ASN A 80 -9.43 25.64 -25.93
CA ASN A 80 -10.60 25.66 -26.81
C ASN A 80 -10.18 26.12 -28.20
N SER A 81 -9.91 25.17 -29.09
CA SER A 81 -9.50 25.45 -30.46
C SER A 81 -10.10 24.46 -31.44
N VAL A 82 -10.51 24.97 -32.61
CA VAL A 82 -11.02 24.15 -33.73
C VAL A 82 -9.89 23.47 -34.52
N THR A 83 -8.66 23.96 -34.38
CA THR A 83 -7.45 23.42 -35.03
C THR A 83 -6.25 23.52 -34.10
N GLU A 84 -5.23 22.70 -34.32
CA GLU A 84 -3.96 22.79 -33.60
C GLU A 84 -3.32 24.18 -33.76
N PRO A 85 -3.05 24.92 -32.66
CA PRO A 85 -2.51 26.29 -32.72
C PRO A 85 -1.19 26.39 -33.49
N SER A 86 -0.33 25.38 -33.35
CA SER A 86 0.94 25.29 -34.08
C SER A 86 0.72 25.23 -35.60
N THR A 87 -0.32 24.54 -36.06
CA THR A 87 -0.67 24.41 -37.48
C THR A 87 -1.32 25.69 -38.01
N ALA A 88 -2.18 26.32 -37.21
CA ALA A 88 -2.77 27.62 -37.52
C ALA A 88 -1.67 28.69 -37.70
N ARG A 89 -0.77 28.82 -36.72
CA ARG A 89 0.36 29.76 -36.75
C ARG A 89 1.28 29.52 -37.94
N ARG A 90 1.67 28.27 -38.19
CA ARG A 90 2.49 27.93 -39.37
C ARG A 90 1.80 28.34 -40.68
N SER A 91 0.51 28.02 -40.83
CA SER A 91 -0.23 28.33 -42.07
C SER A 91 -0.34 29.84 -42.30
N VAL A 92 -0.59 30.62 -41.24
CA VAL A 92 -0.62 32.09 -41.31
C VAL A 92 0.76 32.65 -41.62
N PHE A 93 1.81 32.19 -40.96
CA PHE A 93 3.16 32.72 -41.15
C PHE A 93 3.81 32.30 -42.48
N GLU A 94 3.41 31.17 -43.07
CA GLU A 94 3.83 30.79 -44.43
C GLU A 94 3.12 31.64 -45.51
N GLU A 95 1.85 31.99 -45.27
CA GLU A 95 1.07 32.84 -46.17
C GLU A 95 1.52 34.30 -46.10
N CYS A 96 1.89 34.77 -44.90
CA CYS A 96 2.59 36.02 -44.69
C CYS A 96 4.02 35.91 -45.26
N LYS A 97 4.28 36.53 -46.42
CA LYS A 97 5.65 36.65 -46.98
C LYS A 97 6.51 37.68 -46.22
N GLY A 98 6.57 37.58 -44.89
CA GLY A 98 7.22 38.54 -43.99
C GLY A 98 6.27 39.11 -42.95
N ALA A 99 6.53 40.34 -42.49
CA ALA A 99 5.64 41.04 -41.56
C ALA A 99 4.57 41.83 -42.33
N VAL A 100 3.32 41.68 -41.93
CA VAL A 100 2.20 42.49 -42.44
C VAL A 100 2.05 43.73 -41.57
N SER A 101 2.10 44.91 -42.20
CA SER A 101 1.99 46.21 -41.50
C SER A 101 0.65 46.91 -41.73
N ASP A 102 -0.15 46.46 -42.70
CA ASP A 102 -1.47 47.00 -43.00
C ASP A 102 -2.61 46.12 -42.49
N ARG A 103 -3.71 46.74 -42.02
CA ARG A 103 -4.86 46.01 -41.47
C ARG A 103 -5.64 45.25 -42.53
N ASN A 104 -5.75 45.78 -43.75
CA ASN A 104 -6.48 45.10 -44.83
C ASN A 104 -5.68 43.89 -45.31
N GLU A 105 -4.37 44.05 -45.50
CA GLU A 105 -3.47 42.95 -45.82
C GLU A 105 -3.53 41.83 -44.76
N ARG A 106 -3.61 42.18 -43.47
CA ARG A 106 -3.77 41.20 -42.38
C ARG A 106 -5.06 40.41 -42.55
N GLN A 107 -6.19 41.09 -42.76
CA GLN A 107 -7.48 40.42 -42.92
C GLN A 107 -7.49 39.49 -44.13
N GLU A 108 -6.91 39.92 -45.26
CA GLU A 108 -6.80 39.09 -46.45
C GLU A 108 -6.01 37.79 -46.20
N VAL A 109 -4.90 37.85 -45.45
CA VAL A 109 -4.13 36.66 -45.09
C VAL A 109 -4.96 35.72 -44.22
N ILE A 110 -5.60 36.24 -43.17
CA ILE A 110 -6.46 35.44 -42.29
C ILE A 110 -7.58 34.78 -43.09
N ASP A 111 -8.27 35.51 -43.96
CA ASP A 111 -9.35 34.96 -44.80
C ASP A 111 -8.85 33.86 -45.74
N ARG A 112 -7.67 34.03 -46.36
CA ARG A 112 -7.07 33.01 -47.24
C ARG A 112 -6.74 31.73 -46.47
N VAL A 113 -6.15 31.87 -45.29
CA VAL A 113 -5.74 30.72 -44.46
C VAL A 113 -6.96 30.04 -43.85
N ALA A 114 -7.95 30.80 -43.40
CA ALA A 114 -9.22 30.28 -42.89
C ALA A 114 -9.93 29.43 -43.94
N ARG A 115 -10.02 29.91 -45.19
CA ARG A 115 -10.54 29.13 -46.33
C ARG A 115 -9.72 27.87 -46.60
N LYS A 116 -8.38 27.94 -46.54
CA LYS A 116 -7.49 26.78 -46.75
C LYS A 116 -7.70 25.70 -45.68
N LEU A 117 -7.96 26.12 -44.44
CA LEU A 117 -8.18 25.23 -43.30
C LEU A 117 -9.66 24.85 -43.12
N THR A 118 -10.57 25.39 -43.93
CA THR A 118 -12.03 25.17 -43.85
C THR A 118 -12.60 25.52 -42.47
N ILE A 119 -12.18 26.67 -41.93
CA ILE A 119 -12.68 27.23 -40.67
C ILE A 119 -13.03 28.71 -40.86
N GLU A 120 -13.79 29.28 -39.94
CA GLU A 120 -14.12 30.71 -39.99
C GLU A 120 -12.91 31.60 -39.61
N PRO A 121 -12.76 32.80 -40.21
CA PRO A 121 -11.67 33.73 -39.88
C PRO A 121 -11.53 34.01 -38.38
N ASP A 122 -12.66 34.26 -37.70
CA ASP A 122 -12.67 34.52 -36.26
C ASP A 122 -12.24 33.31 -35.43
N GLU A 123 -12.55 32.10 -35.89
CA GLU A 123 -12.12 30.86 -35.23
C GLU A 123 -10.63 30.61 -35.45
N LEU A 124 -10.11 30.93 -36.64
CA LEU A 124 -8.67 30.90 -36.92
C LEU A 124 -7.92 31.86 -36.00
N GLU A 125 -8.41 33.11 -35.86
CA GLU A 125 -7.76 34.10 -35.00
C GLU A 125 -7.67 33.65 -33.54
N LYS A 126 -8.74 33.05 -33.01
CA LYS A 126 -8.74 32.44 -31.67
C LYS A 126 -7.77 31.26 -31.60
N ALA A 127 -7.79 30.38 -32.61
CA ALA A 127 -6.96 29.19 -32.66
C ALA A 127 -5.45 29.49 -32.67
N LEU A 128 -5.01 30.63 -33.21
CA LEU A 128 -3.58 30.99 -33.26
C LEU A 128 -2.91 30.96 -31.89
N TRP A 129 -3.65 31.34 -30.85
CA TRP A 129 -3.13 31.59 -29.51
C TRP A 129 -3.87 30.82 -28.42
N ALA A 130 -4.73 29.86 -28.79
CA ALA A 130 -5.55 29.11 -27.85
C ALA A 130 -4.73 28.25 -26.87
N ASP A 131 -3.45 27.97 -27.18
CA ASP A 131 -2.51 27.26 -26.31
C ASP A 131 -1.79 28.16 -25.29
N MET A 132 -1.98 29.48 -25.34
CA MET A 132 -1.42 30.39 -24.32
C MET A 132 -2.24 30.31 -23.02
N GLU A 133 -1.57 30.36 -21.86
CA GLU A 133 -2.21 30.21 -20.53
C GLU A 133 -3.41 31.15 -20.36
N ASP A 134 -3.28 32.42 -20.74
CA ASP A 134 -4.34 33.44 -20.62
C ASP A 134 -5.57 33.12 -21.49
N ASN A 135 -5.41 32.37 -22.58
CA ASN A 135 -6.48 32.05 -23.53
C ASN A 135 -7.15 30.70 -23.25
N LEU A 136 -6.65 29.92 -22.28
CA LEU A 136 -7.29 28.68 -21.86
C LEU A 136 -8.67 28.97 -21.29
N ILE A 137 -9.61 28.03 -21.43
CA ILE A 137 -10.98 28.20 -20.93
C ILE A 137 -11.20 27.37 -19.67
N ILE A 138 -11.83 27.98 -18.68
CA ILE A 138 -12.29 27.30 -17.47
C ILE A 138 -13.60 26.58 -17.83
N LYS A 139 -13.52 25.29 -18.19
CA LYS A 139 -14.70 24.50 -18.58
C LYS A 139 -15.59 24.17 -17.40
N ASP A 140 -15.00 23.84 -16.27
CA ASP A 140 -15.73 23.51 -15.06
C ASP A 140 -14.95 23.97 -13.82
N PHE A 141 -15.67 24.13 -12.72
CA PHE A 141 -15.11 24.50 -11.43
C PHE A 141 -15.85 23.76 -10.31
N GLN A 142 -15.10 22.95 -9.56
CA GLN A 142 -15.63 22.24 -8.40
C GLN A 142 -15.69 23.18 -7.19
N THR A 143 -16.89 23.66 -6.89
CA THR A 143 -17.14 24.58 -5.78
C THR A 143 -16.70 24.05 -4.41
N ILE A 144 -16.43 24.98 -3.49
CA ILE A 144 -15.99 24.73 -2.11
C ILE A 144 -16.61 25.79 -1.19
N THR A 145 -16.84 25.47 0.08
CA THR A 145 -17.27 26.49 1.05
C THR A 145 -16.09 27.38 1.49
N PRO A 146 -16.32 28.65 1.84
CA PRO A 146 -15.27 29.54 2.35
C PRO A 146 -14.47 28.95 3.51
N GLU A 147 -15.15 28.32 4.46
CA GLU A 147 -14.52 27.66 5.62
C GLU A 147 -13.60 26.51 5.20
N ALA A 148 -14.05 25.67 4.27
CA ALA A 148 -13.25 24.54 3.78
C ALA A 148 -12.03 25.04 2.99
N LEU A 149 -12.17 26.13 2.22
CA LEU A 149 -11.07 26.75 1.48
C LEU A 149 -9.99 27.27 2.41
N LEU A 150 -10.34 28.01 3.46
CA LEU A 150 -9.40 28.51 4.46
C LEU A 150 -8.68 27.36 5.20
N ARG A 151 -9.41 26.29 5.54
CA ARG A 151 -8.83 25.10 6.16
C ARG A 151 -7.86 24.37 5.22
N GLN A 152 -8.17 24.29 3.93
CA GLN A 152 -7.30 23.71 2.90
C GLN A 152 -6.08 24.60 2.64
N TYR A 153 -6.23 25.93 2.74
CA TYR A 153 -5.14 26.89 2.72
C TYR A 153 -4.17 26.67 3.88
N ASN A 154 -4.69 26.57 5.11
CA ASN A 154 -3.87 26.29 6.28
C ASN A 154 -3.12 24.97 6.15
N LEU A 155 -3.76 23.91 5.67
CA LEU A 155 -3.10 22.62 5.40
C LEU A 155 -2.00 22.77 4.35
N SER A 156 -2.30 23.43 3.22
CA SER A 156 -1.32 23.64 2.15
C SER A 156 -0.14 24.48 2.64
N LEU A 157 -0.36 25.46 3.50
CA LEU A 157 0.69 26.28 4.11
C LEU A 157 1.60 25.44 5.03
N THR A 158 1.02 24.58 5.87
CA THR A 158 1.78 23.64 6.71
C THR A 158 2.60 22.66 5.87
N GLN A 159 2.01 22.08 4.83
CA GLN A 159 2.73 21.18 3.92
C GLN A 159 3.90 21.90 3.23
N THR A 160 3.69 23.14 2.81
CA THR A 160 4.73 23.98 2.20
C THR A 160 5.85 24.31 3.19
N LEU A 161 5.54 24.45 4.49
CA LEU A 161 6.56 24.53 5.53
C LEU A 161 7.35 23.21 5.65
N LEU A 162 6.65 22.07 5.66
CA LEU A 162 7.24 20.73 5.76
C LEU A 162 8.10 20.35 4.54
N PHE A 163 7.93 21.00 3.38
CA PHE A 163 8.87 20.89 2.26
C PHE A 163 10.31 21.25 2.64
N LYS A 164 10.46 22.14 3.63
CA LYS A 164 11.76 22.59 4.12
C LYS A 164 12.21 21.79 5.35
N ALA A 165 11.50 20.70 5.69
CA ALA A 165 11.86 19.84 6.80
C ALA A 165 13.06 18.95 6.46
N THR A 166 14.00 18.85 7.40
CA THR A 166 15.16 17.95 7.36
C THR A 166 14.91 16.68 8.16
N GLY A 167 13.78 16.55 8.83
CA GLY A 167 13.43 15.40 9.66
C GLY A 167 12.12 15.65 10.39
N MET A 168 11.45 14.58 10.80
CA MET A 168 10.13 14.64 11.41
C MET A 168 9.92 13.50 12.41
N ASP A 169 9.54 13.84 13.64
CA ASP A 169 9.16 12.88 14.67
C ASP A 169 7.65 12.84 14.75
N ILE A 170 7.07 11.65 14.76
CA ILE A 170 5.63 11.43 14.79
C ILE A 170 5.30 10.51 15.96
N GLN A 171 4.27 10.86 16.73
CA GLN A 171 3.69 9.99 17.75
C GLN A 171 2.22 9.78 17.40
N ILE A 172 1.77 8.52 17.38
CA ILE A 172 0.41 8.10 17.00
C ILE A 172 -0.05 7.03 17.99
N GLU A 173 -1.28 7.12 18.50
CA GLU A 173 -1.86 6.10 19.39
C GLU A 173 -2.60 4.98 18.60
N GLU A 174 -3.27 5.32 17.50
CA GLU A 174 -4.14 4.41 16.73
C GLU A 174 -3.96 4.58 15.22
N ASN A 175 -4.30 3.56 14.43
CA ASN A 175 -4.20 3.56 12.96
C ASN A 175 -2.78 3.84 12.42
N PHE A 176 -1.74 3.42 13.15
CA PHE A 176 -0.35 3.59 12.71
C PHE A 176 -0.06 2.90 11.37
N GLN A 177 -0.76 1.80 11.05
CA GLN A 177 -0.59 1.03 9.81
C GLN A 177 -0.75 1.91 8.55
N GLU A 178 -1.81 2.72 8.45
CA GLU A 178 -2.02 3.58 7.26
C GLU A 178 -0.90 4.60 7.09
N VAL A 179 -0.38 5.14 8.21
CA VAL A 179 0.75 6.08 8.21
C VAL A 179 2.03 5.38 7.77
N PHE A 180 2.31 4.17 8.27
CA PHE A 180 3.49 3.40 7.85
C PHE A 180 3.43 2.98 6.39
N TRP A 181 2.27 2.55 5.93
CA TRP A 181 2.07 2.24 4.52
C TRP A 181 2.37 3.45 3.65
N LYS A 182 1.87 4.64 4.02
CA LYS A 182 2.21 5.89 3.33
C LYS A 182 3.71 6.22 3.42
N ILE A 183 4.36 5.98 4.56
CA ILE A 183 5.83 6.16 4.74
C ILE A 183 6.60 5.26 3.75
N LYS A 184 6.23 3.99 3.64
CA LYS A 184 6.85 3.02 2.71
C LYS A 184 6.68 3.47 1.26
N ARG A 185 5.45 3.80 0.85
CA ARG A 185 5.13 4.28 -0.51
C ARG A 185 5.88 5.54 -0.89
N LEU A 186 6.09 6.44 0.08
CA LEU A 186 6.85 7.67 -0.11
C LEU A 186 8.37 7.46 -0.06
N GLY A 187 8.85 6.24 0.21
CA GLY A 187 10.27 5.90 0.31
C GLY A 187 10.99 6.58 1.48
N LEU A 188 10.24 6.94 2.54
CA LEU A 188 10.78 7.66 3.68
C LEU A 188 11.58 6.71 4.59
N MET A 189 12.73 7.18 5.07
CA MET A 189 13.49 6.46 6.08
C MET A 189 12.89 6.72 7.45
N TYR A 190 12.69 5.64 8.21
CA TYR A 190 12.12 5.72 9.55
C TYR A 190 12.84 4.82 10.55
N SER A 191 12.82 5.22 11.81
CA SER A 191 13.12 4.39 12.98
C SER A 191 11.96 4.51 13.98
N ILE A 192 11.82 3.54 14.89
CA ILE A 192 10.82 3.61 15.95
C ILE A 192 11.52 3.40 17.28
N GLN A 193 11.37 4.36 18.18
CA GLN A 193 11.90 4.30 19.54
C GLN A 193 10.84 4.82 20.51
N ASP A 194 10.58 4.07 21.59
CA ASP A 194 9.62 4.43 22.65
C ASP A 194 8.23 4.84 22.13
N GLY A 195 7.73 4.15 21.08
CA GLY A 195 6.44 4.42 20.45
C GLY A 195 6.41 5.66 19.55
N ARG A 196 7.55 6.30 19.30
CA ARG A 196 7.69 7.43 18.35
C ARG A 196 8.36 6.98 17.07
N ILE A 197 7.84 7.47 15.95
CA ILE A 197 8.36 7.24 14.61
C ILE A 197 9.26 8.41 14.26
N TYR A 198 10.55 8.16 14.12
CA TYR A 198 11.52 9.16 13.69
C TYR A 198 11.74 9.01 12.20
N LEU A 199 11.29 9.99 11.44
CA LEU A 199 11.60 10.14 10.03
C LEU A 199 12.85 10.99 9.92
N ASP A 200 14.00 10.36 10.17
CA ASP A 200 15.28 10.99 9.93
C ASP A 200 15.32 11.40 8.45
N GLY A 201 15.41 12.70 8.17
CA GLY A 201 16.00 13.10 6.91
C GLY A 201 17.45 12.74 7.01
N ALA A 202 17.93 11.93 6.08
CA ALA A 202 19.31 11.47 6.01
C ALA A 202 20.26 12.57 6.47
N VAL A 203 20.80 12.47 7.68
CA VAL A 203 21.89 13.34 8.13
C VAL A 203 23.14 13.11 7.24
N SER A 204 23.11 12.15 6.29
CA SER A 204 24.25 11.72 5.48
C SER A 204 24.07 11.66 3.95
N LEU A 205 22.98 12.14 3.33
CA LEU A 205 22.93 12.20 1.85
C LEU A 205 23.20 13.64 1.40
N PHE A 206 24.43 13.90 1.00
CA PHE A 206 25.11 15.19 0.77
C PHE A 206 24.47 16.19 -0.23
N LYS A 207 23.18 16.06 -0.56
CA LYS A 207 22.34 17.11 -1.14
C LYS A 207 20.95 16.99 -0.52
N MET A 208 20.60 17.93 0.37
CA MET A 208 19.23 18.11 0.86
C MET A 208 18.32 18.34 -0.35
N THR A 209 17.62 17.31 -0.81
CA THR A 209 16.77 17.42 -1.99
C THR A 209 15.37 17.84 -1.58
N GLU A 210 14.80 18.82 -2.28
CA GLU A 210 13.40 19.25 -2.14
C GLU A 210 12.41 18.07 -2.31
N ARG A 211 12.86 17.00 -3.00
CA ARG A 211 12.12 15.75 -3.17
C ARG A 211 11.80 15.05 -1.84
N TYR A 212 12.74 14.98 -0.89
CA TYR A 212 12.51 14.32 0.40
C TYR A 212 11.55 15.12 1.29
N GLY A 213 11.72 16.46 1.33
CA GLY A 213 10.80 17.34 2.04
C GLY A 213 9.38 17.29 1.46
N THR A 214 9.25 17.14 0.14
CA THR A 214 7.96 16.92 -0.52
C THR A 214 7.28 15.63 -0.06
N ALA A 215 8.05 14.54 0.11
CA ALA A 215 7.54 13.29 0.65
C ALA A 215 7.07 13.46 2.11
N LEU A 216 7.85 14.11 2.98
CA LEU A 216 7.44 14.40 4.36
C LEU A 216 6.12 15.19 4.42
N ALA A 217 5.97 16.21 3.59
CA ALA A 217 4.75 17.02 3.54
C ALA A 217 3.50 16.24 3.05
N LYS A 218 3.69 15.30 2.12
CA LYS A 218 2.62 14.41 1.64
C LYS A 218 2.15 13.40 2.68
N LEU A 219 2.92 13.17 3.74
CA LEU A 219 2.54 12.29 4.84
C LEU A 219 1.54 12.93 5.80
N LEU A 220 1.58 14.27 5.94
CA LEU A 220 0.76 15.00 6.91
C LEU A 220 -0.74 14.66 6.84
N PRO A 221 -1.42 14.66 5.67
CA PRO A 221 -2.84 14.33 5.61
C PRO A 221 -3.17 12.93 6.17
N THR A 222 -2.29 11.94 5.96
CA THR A 222 -2.48 10.59 6.49
C THR A 222 -2.31 10.55 8.01
N ILE A 223 -1.33 11.28 8.56
CA ILE A 223 -1.17 11.41 10.02
C ILE A 223 -2.41 12.05 10.65
N MET A 224 -2.96 13.08 9.99
CA MET A 224 -4.12 13.82 10.48
C MET A 224 -5.42 13.00 10.53
N LYS A 225 -5.50 11.85 9.85
CA LYS A 225 -6.62 10.91 9.94
C LYS A 225 -6.63 10.13 11.27
N CYS A 226 -5.50 10.05 11.98
CA CYS A 226 -5.44 9.42 13.29
C CYS A 226 -6.16 10.28 14.34
N ASN A 227 -6.84 9.67 15.31
CA ASN A 227 -7.57 10.40 16.36
C ASN A 227 -6.65 11.22 17.27
N LYS A 228 -5.50 10.64 17.61
CA LYS A 228 -4.49 11.23 18.47
C LYS A 228 -3.12 11.09 17.84
N TRP A 229 -2.53 12.22 17.53
CA TRP A 229 -1.22 12.30 16.93
C TRP A 229 -0.52 13.59 17.34
N SER A 230 0.81 13.56 17.33
CA SER A 230 1.65 14.75 17.38
C SER A 230 2.82 14.59 16.43
N LEU A 231 3.30 15.73 15.93
CA LEU A 231 4.34 15.84 14.93
C LEU A 231 5.30 16.95 15.35
N LYS A 232 6.59 16.65 15.31
CA LYS A 232 7.67 17.63 15.46
C LYS A 232 8.54 17.57 14.22
N ALA A 233 8.77 18.69 13.55
CA ALA A 233 9.63 18.75 12.38
C ALA A 233 10.76 19.76 12.56
N SER A 234 11.94 19.40 12.05
CA SER A 234 13.11 20.27 11.99
C SER A 234 13.12 21.00 10.66
N ILE A 235 12.90 22.31 10.65
CA ILE A 235 12.75 23.11 9.43
C ILE A 235 14.03 23.92 9.15
N LEU A 236 14.61 23.72 7.97
CA LEU A 236 15.75 24.50 7.52
C LEU A 236 15.30 25.81 6.87
N LYS A 237 15.71 26.95 7.43
CA LYS A 237 15.42 28.28 6.88
C LYS A 237 16.71 29.05 6.63
N LYS A 238 16.85 29.61 5.42
CA LYS A 238 17.92 30.55 5.10
C LYS A 238 17.56 31.92 5.68
N THR A 239 18.41 32.46 6.54
CA THR A 239 18.32 33.81 7.09
C THR A 239 19.49 34.65 6.55
N MET A 240 19.51 35.94 6.86
CA MET A 240 20.65 36.81 6.54
C MET A 240 21.96 36.34 7.18
N GLN A 241 21.89 35.59 8.29
CA GLN A 241 23.05 35.08 9.03
C GLN A 241 23.46 33.66 8.60
N GLY A 242 22.81 33.09 7.57
CA GLY A 242 23.08 31.75 7.07
C GLY A 242 21.90 30.78 7.25
N LYS A 243 22.16 29.47 7.17
CA LYS A 243 21.14 28.44 7.32
C LYS A 243 20.95 28.11 8.81
N ARG A 244 19.71 28.13 9.29
CA ARG A 244 19.35 27.78 10.67
C ARG A 244 18.18 26.79 10.69
N ILE A 245 18.22 25.86 11.64
CA ILE A 245 17.13 24.91 11.90
C ILE A 245 16.19 25.51 12.95
N TYR A 246 14.89 25.39 12.71
CA TYR A 246 13.81 25.78 13.61
C TYR A 246 12.90 24.60 13.89
N ASP A 247 12.36 24.53 15.09
CA ASP A 247 11.39 23.49 15.46
C ASP A 247 9.97 23.92 15.09
N PHE A 248 9.26 23.08 14.33
CA PHE A 248 7.83 23.16 14.11
C PHE A 248 7.14 22.02 14.86
N THR A 249 6.01 22.31 15.50
CA THR A 249 5.22 21.31 16.23
C THR A 249 3.74 21.44 15.86
N LEU A 250 3.09 20.31 15.66
CA LEU A 250 1.67 20.22 15.35
C LEU A 250 1.05 18.99 16.00
N ASP A 251 -0.18 19.09 16.46
CA ASP A 251 -0.93 18.00 17.08
C ASP A 251 -2.42 18.06 16.70
N ASN A 252 -3.17 17.08 17.18
CA ASN A 252 -4.61 16.94 16.93
C ASN A 252 -5.50 18.02 17.58
N THR A 253 -4.96 18.94 18.39
CA THR A 253 -5.78 19.98 19.06
C THR A 253 -6.14 21.14 18.13
N ARG A 254 -5.41 21.31 17.01
CA ARG A 254 -5.63 22.43 16.08
C ARG A 254 -6.71 22.09 15.05
N GLN A 255 -7.95 22.51 15.30
CA GLN A 255 -9.11 22.30 14.42
C GLN A 255 -9.21 23.30 13.25
N ILE A 256 -8.08 23.76 12.71
CA ILE A 256 -8.02 24.77 11.63
C ILE A 256 -7.74 24.16 10.25
N PHE A 257 -7.82 22.83 10.14
CA PHE A 257 -7.50 22.08 8.92
C PHE A 257 -8.70 21.26 8.46
N SER A 258 -8.71 20.92 7.17
CA SER A 258 -9.68 20.04 6.55
C SER A 258 -8.91 18.99 5.78
N ILE A 259 -9.31 17.74 5.92
CA ILE A 259 -8.75 16.62 5.14
C ILE A 259 -9.79 16.32 4.07
N GLU A 260 -9.45 16.57 2.82
CA GLU A 260 -10.25 16.01 1.72
C GLU A 260 -9.98 14.51 1.63
N PRO A 261 -11.01 13.67 1.40
CA PRO A 261 -10.80 12.26 1.17
C PRO A 261 -9.91 12.09 -0.07
N ASP A 262 -8.73 11.50 0.11
CA ASP A 262 -7.81 11.16 -0.99
C ASP A 262 -8.51 10.12 -1.88
N SER A 263 -8.90 10.52 -3.10
CA SER A 263 -9.58 9.66 -4.07
C SER A 263 -8.65 8.59 -4.66
N ASN A 264 -7.33 8.75 -4.51
CA ASN A 264 -6.31 7.80 -4.97
C ASN A 264 -5.90 6.83 -3.85
N LEU A 265 -6.86 5.98 -3.46
CA LEU A 265 -6.59 4.75 -2.71
C LEU A 265 -6.11 3.65 -3.67
N GLU A 266 -4.95 3.83 -4.31
CA GLU A 266 -4.23 2.67 -4.81
C GLU A 266 -3.68 1.90 -3.60
N ILE A 267 -4.31 0.78 -3.27
CA ILE A 267 -4.10 0.00 -2.03
C ILE A 267 -2.73 -0.73 -1.98
N PHE A 268 -1.98 -0.75 -3.10
CA PHE A 268 -0.73 -1.50 -3.25
C PHE A 268 0.36 -0.63 -3.89
N ASP A 269 1.61 -0.79 -3.45
CA ASP A 269 2.74 0.00 -3.94
C ASP A 269 3.30 -0.57 -5.25
N SER A 270 2.99 -1.83 -5.56
CA SER A 270 3.34 -2.48 -6.84
C SER A 270 2.31 -3.50 -7.31
N ALA A 271 2.32 -3.78 -8.62
CA ALA A 271 1.54 -4.87 -9.21
C ALA A 271 1.91 -6.23 -8.60
N ILE A 272 3.17 -6.39 -8.18
CA ILE A 272 3.71 -7.62 -7.57
C ILE A 272 3.15 -7.82 -6.16
N GLU A 273 3.08 -6.78 -5.34
CA GLU A 273 2.43 -6.88 -4.03
C GLU A 273 0.94 -7.24 -4.15
N LYS A 274 0.26 -6.66 -5.14
CA LYS A 274 -1.13 -7.01 -5.44
C LYS A 274 -1.25 -8.47 -5.84
N GLU A 275 -0.41 -8.95 -6.74
CA GLU A 275 -0.34 -10.37 -7.12
C GLU A 275 -0.09 -11.26 -5.89
N PHE A 276 0.89 -10.92 -5.03
CA PHE A 276 1.23 -11.68 -3.84
C PHE A 276 0.04 -11.85 -2.91
N SER A 277 -0.72 -10.77 -2.69
CA SER A 277 -1.88 -10.76 -1.80
C SER A 277 -3.01 -11.70 -2.22
N LEU A 278 -3.06 -12.06 -3.51
CA LEU A 278 -4.06 -12.94 -4.09
C LEU A 278 -3.61 -14.42 -4.12
N LEU A 279 -2.35 -14.70 -3.79
CA LEU A 279 -1.82 -16.07 -3.79
C LEU A 279 -2.35 -16.87 -2.60
N ASN A 280 -2.62 -18.15 -2.84
CA ASN A 280 -3.02 -19.11 -1.82
C ASN A 280 -1.91 -20.14 -1.59
N PHE A 281 -1.44 -20.28 -0.36
CA PHE A 281 -0.37 -21.20 0.04
C PHE A 281 -0.91 -22.38 0.84
N ASN A 282 -1.91 -23.08 0.28
CA ASN A 282 -2.59 -24.21 0.91
C ASN A 282 -3.18 -23.85 2.28
N SER A 283 -2.58 -24.36 3.36
CA SER A 283 -3.00 -24.12 4.75
C SER A 283 -2.46 -22.82 5.36
N TRP A 284 -1.68 -22.04 4.61
CA TRP A 284 -1.11 -20.77 5.07
C TRP A 284 -1.97 -19.60 4.59
N SER A 285 -2.36 -18.74 5.54
CA SER A 285 -3.12 -17.52 5.28
C SER A 285 -2.17 -16.33 5.05
N VAL A 286 -2.43 -15.55 4.01
CA VAL A 286 -1.66 -14.33 3.72
C VAL A 286 -2.29 -13.16 4.47
N LYS A 287 -1.51 -12.48 5.31
CA LYS A 287 -1.88 -11.21 5.94
C LYS A 287 -0.91 -10.11 5.53
N ARG A 288 -1.41 -8.89 5.32
CA ARG A 288 -0.58 -7.72 5.03
C ARG A 288 -0.09 -7.06 6.31
N GLU A 289 1.10 -6.47 6.24
CA GLU A 289 1.70 -5.60 7.26
C GLU A 289 1.40 -6.05 8.70
N PRO A 290 1.76 -7.30 9.03
CA PRO A 290 1.13 -8.06 10.12
C PRO A 290 1.59 -7.62 11.50
N ALA A 291 2.82 -7.12 11.61
CA ALA A 291 3.43 -6.74 12.88
C ALA A 291 4.65 -5.83 12.65
N VAL A 292 4.94 -5.02 13.67
CA VAL A 292 6.19 -4.24 13.76
C VAL A 292 7.26 -5.11 14.44
N LEU A 293 8.32 -5.44 13.70
CA LEU A 293 9.46 -6.20 14.19
C LEU A 293 10.57 -5.27 14.69
N LYS A 294 11.30 -5.71 15.73
CA LYS A 294 12.43 -4.97 16.28
C LYS A 294 13.73 -5.37 15.59
N ALA A 295 14.36 -4.42 14.90
CA ALA A 295 15.65 -4.55 14.21
C ALA A 295 16.72 -3.72 14.94
N GLY A 296 17.25 -4.23 16.05
CA GLY A 296 18.15 -3.47 16.92
C GLY A 296 17.44 -2.26 17.57
N GLN A 297 17.86 -1.05 17.19
CA GLN A 297 17.19 0.22 17.55
C GLN A 297 16.14 0.68 16.53
N TYR A 298 16.03 -0.02 15.40
CA TYR A 298 15.09 0.30 14.34
C TYR A 298 13.86 -0.60 14.44
N ALA A 299 12.79 -0.19 13.77
CA ALA A 299 11.69 -1.08 13.46
C ALA A 299 11.71 -1.47 12.00
N PHE A 300 11.19 -2.67 11.75
CA PHE A 300 11.01 -3.24 10.42
C PHE A 300 9.59 -3.78 10.34
N ILE A 301 8.88 -3.48 9.27
CA ILE A 301 7.51 -3.96 9.07
C ILE A 301 7.55 -4.75 7.77
N PRO A 302 7.39 -6.08 7.84
CA PRO A 302 7.28 -6.91 6.64
C PRO A 302 6.06 -6.54 5.80
N ASP A 303 6.15 -6.64 4.48
CA ASP A 303 5.02 -6.40 3.58
C ASP A 303 3.87 -7.39 3.82
N PHE A 304 4.21 -8.65 4.10
CA PHE A 304 3.24 -9.71 4.39
C PHE A 304 3.70 -10.64 5.53
N SER A 305 2.76 -11.40 6.08
CA SER A 305 3.05 -12.67 6.74
C SER A 305 2.21 -13.78 6.16
N LEU A 306 2.80 -14.96 6.14
CA LEU A 306 2.16 -16.25 5.97
C LEU A 306 1.92 -16.83 7.36
N GLU A 307 0.66 -17.01 7.74
CA GLU A 307 0.26 -17.51 9.05
C GLU A 307 -0.43 -18.87 8.95
N LYS A 308 -0.02 -19.80 9.82
CA LYS A 308 -0.63 -21.13 9.99
C LYS A 308 -0.55 -21.51 11.46
N ASN A 309 -1.71 -21.66 12.12
CA ASN A 309 -1.81 -21.84 13.57
C ASN A 309 -1.04 -20.71 14.31
N ASP A 310 -0.21 -21.04 15.30
CA ASP A 310 0.63 -20.07 16.02
C ASP A 310 1.94 -19.70 15.31
N LYS A 311 2.14 -20.18 14.08
CA LYS A 311 3.32 -19.85 13.28
C LYS A 311 3.08 -18.69 12.34
N ARG A 312 4.07 -17.82 12.30
CA ARG A 312 4.13 -16.66 11.42
C ARG A 312 5.48 -16.62 10.71
N ILE A 313 5.44 -16.62 9.39
CA ILE A 313 6.61 -16.39 8.54
C ILE A 313 6.38 -15.07 7.84
N TYR A 314 7.33 -14.17 7.93
CA TYR A 314 7.27 -12.85 7.33
C TYR A 314 7.76 -12.89 5.88
N VAL A 315 7.23 -12.00 5.04
CA VAL A 315 7.65 -11.85 3.65
C VAL A 315 7.87 -10.38 3.37
N GLU A 316 9.02 -10.07 2.77
CA GLU A 316 9.35 -8.73 2.29
C GLU A 316 9.63 -8.77 0.79
N ILE A 317 9.02 -7.87 0.03
CA ILE A 317 9.22 -7.71 -1.40
C ILE A 317 10.13 -6.50 -1.63
N ILE A 318 11.26 -6.73 -2.27
CA ILE A 318 12.25 -5.71 -2.60
C ILE A 318 12.24 -5.53 -4.13
N GLY A 319 11.55 -4.49 -4.60
CA GLY A 319 11.52 -4.04 -5.99
C GLY A 319 12.49 -2.89 -6.29
N PHE A 320 12.25 -2.13 -7.36
CA PHE A 320 13.09 -1.01 -7.80
C PHE A 320 13.29 0.05 -6.69
N TRP A 321 14.51 0.20 -6.18
CA TRP A 321 14.88 1.21 -5.18
C TRP A 321 16.33 1.70 -5.37
N THR A 322 16.67 2.86 -4.82
CA THR A 322 18.03 3.42 -4.92
C THR A 322 19.05 2.55 -4.18
N PRO A 323 20.33 2.53 -4.61
CA PRO A 323 21.39 1.77 -3.93
C PRO A 323 21.49 2.07 -2.43
N GLU A 324 21.30 3.33 -2.04
CA GLU A 324 21.34 3.74 -0.63
C GLU A 324 20.15 3.25 0.18
N TYR A 325 18.95 3.24 -0.40
CA TYR A 325 17.77 2.63 0.24
C TYR A 325 18.00 1.14 0.46
N LEU A 326 18.50 0.45 -0.56
CA LEU A 326 18.76 -0.98 -0.51
C LEU A 326 19.79 -1.33 0.57
N LYS A 327 20.89 -0.59 0.64
CA LYS A 327 21.92 -0.73 1.69
C LYS A 327 21.35 -0.58 3.09
N ASN A 328 20.51 0.42 3.32
CA ASN A 328 19.88 0.65 4.63
C ASN A 328 18.86 -0.45 4.97
N LYS A 329 18.09 -0.92 3.97
CA LYS A 329 17.14 -2.03 4.13
C LYS A 329 17.86 -3.32 4.51
N ILE A 330 18.96 -3.63 3.84
CA ILE A 330 19.85 -4.77 4.15
C ILE A 330 20.34 -4.69 5.61
N GLN A 331 20.81 -3.52 6.05
CA GLN A 331 21.28 -3.35 7.44
C GLN A 331 20.19 -3.66 8.47
N LYS A 332 18.97 -3.15 8.27
CA LYS A 332 17.83 -3.42 9.16
C LYS A 332 17.48 -4.90 9.18
N ILE A 333 17.37 -5.52 8.03
CA ILE A 333 17.06 -6.96 7.90
C ILE A 333 18.11 -7.80 8.64
N ASN A 334 19.39 -7.44 8.51
CA ASN A 334 20.49 -8.15 9.16
C ASN A 334 20.49 -8.00 10.70
N LEU A 335 19.77 -7.02 11.25
CA LEU A 335 19.60 -6.80 12.70
C LEU A 335 18.35 -7.47 13.28
N LEU A 336 17.50 -8.11 12.45
CA LEU A 336 16.31 -8.81 12.90
C LEU A 336 16.67 -10.09 13.66
N LYS A 337 15.94 -10.34 14.75
CA LYS A 337 16.02 -11.63 15.46
C LYS A 337 15.27 -12.71 14.69
N GLU A 338 14.15 -12.34 14.09
CA GLU A 338 13.23 -13.17 13.30
C GLU A 338 13.72 -13.36 11.86
N LYS A 339 15.01 -13.11 11.57
CA LYS A 339 15.58 -13.25 10.22
C LYS A 339 15.45 -14.68 9.67
N GLU A 340 15.44 -15.67 10.56
CA GLU A 340 15.22 -17.07 10.22
C GLU A 340 13.77 -17.35 9.81
N ASP A 341 12.82 -16.47 10.11
CA ASP A 341 11.40 -16.56 9.77
C ASP A 341 10.99 -15.47 8.75
N LEU A 342 11.96 -14.94 7.99
CA LEU A 342 11.76 -13.90 6.98
C LEU A 342 12.16 -14.40 5.60
N ILE A 343 11.19 -14.43 4.67
CA ILE A 343 11.40 -14.67 3.24
C ILE A 343 11.63 -13.32 2.55
N LEU A 344 12.74 -13.20 1.84
CA LEU A 344 13.03 -12.01 1.04
C LEU A 344 12.81 -12.33 -0.44
N LEU A 345 11.93 -11.59 -1.09
CA LEU A 345 11.74 -11.61 -2.53
C LEU A 345 12.49 -10.41 -3.12
N VAL A 346 13.54 -10.65 -3.91
CA VAL A 346 14.37 -9.58 -4.48
C VAL A 346 14.29 -9.59 -6.01
N ASP A 347 14.02 -8.44 -6.61
CA ASP A 347 14.01 -8.30 -8.07
C ASP A 347 15.43 -8.55 -8.63
N LYS A 348 15.55 -9.44 -9.62
CA LYS A 348 16.83 -9.78 -10.29
C LYS A 348 17.49 -8.59 -10.98
N ASN A 349 16.72 -7.57 -11.33
CA ASN A 349 17.21 -6.39 -12.03
C ASN A 349 17.85 -5.35 -11.10
N LEU A 350 17.86 -5.60 -9.79
CA LEU A 350 18.51 -4.72 -8.82
C LEU A 350 20.04 -4.92 -8.81
N ALA A 351 20.75 -3.82 -8.54
CA ALA A 351 22.21 -3.81 -8.38
C ALA A 351 22.64 -4.40 -7.01
N CYS A 352 22.20 -5.62 -6.69
CA CYS A 352 22.54 -6.35 -5.47
C CYS A 352 22.77 -7.83 -5.80
N SER A 353 23.87 -8.39 -5.29
CA SER A 353 24.24 -9.79 -5.51
C SER A 353 23.49 -10.77 -4.59
N GLY A 354 22.69 -10.28 -3.64
CA GLY A 354 22.00 -11.10 -2.63
C GLY A 354 22.87 -11.52 -1.46
N SER A 355 24.20 -11.65 -1.64
CA SER A 355 25.16 -12.01 -0.59
C SER A 355 25.25 -11.02 0.57
N GLU A 356 24.68 -9.82 0.39
CA GLU A 356 24.62 -8.78 1.41
C GLU A 356 23.55 -9.06 2.48
N PHE A 357 22.53 -9.86 2.14
CA PHE A 357 21.52 -10.31 3.07
C PHE A 357 22.01 -11.53 3.85
N LYS A 358 22.01 -11.44 5.18
CA LYS A 358 22.36 -12.54 6.11
C LYS A 358 21.13 -13.37 6.48
N THR A 359 20.34 -13.74 5.48
CA THR A 359 19.19 -14.66 5.61
C THR A 359 19.32 -15.81 4.64
N ASP A 360 18.86 -16.99 5.07
CA ASP A 360 18.89 -18.21 4.27
C ASP A 360 17.69 -18.30 3.31
N ASN A 361 16.65 -17.49 3.51
CA ASN A 361 15.40 -17.51 2.74
C ASN A 361 15.31 -16.37 1.72
N LEU A 362 16.37 -16.21 0.93
CA LEU A 362 16.42 -15.25 -0.16
C LEU A 362 15.96 -15.90 -1.47
N ILE A 363 14.98 -15.28 -2.14
CA ILE A 363 14.53 -15.70 -3.47
C ILE A 363 14.59 -14.52 -4.43
N PHE A 364 15.16 -14.76 -5.61
CA PHE A 364 15.20 -13.79 -6.69
C PHE A 364 14.04 -13.98 -7.67
N TYR A 365 13.33 -12.90 -7.99
CA TYR A 365 12.21 -12.92 -8.94
C TYR A 365 12.46 -12.00 -10.14
N ASP A 366 11.77 -12.25 -11.25
CA ASP A 366 11.83 -11.42 -12.46
C ASP A 366 10.41 -11.25 -13.01
N GLY A 367 9.81 -10.09 -12.71
CA GLY A 367 8.45 -9.73 -13.11
C GLY A 367 7.30 -10.58 -12.55
N LYS A 368 7.58 -11.75 -11.96
CA LYS A 368 6.59 -12.71 -11.43
C LYS A 368 7.04 -13.38 -10.15
N ILE A 369 6.09 -13.69 -9.28
CA ILE A 369 6.36 -14.26 -7.96
C ILE A 369 6.70 -15.76 -8.06
N PRO A 370 7.84 -16.20 -7.50
CA PRO A 370 8.29 -17.58 -7.56
C PRO A 370 7.54 -18.48 -6.56
N TYR A 371 6.27 -18.73 -6.85
CA TYR A 371 5.33 -19.47 -5.98
C TYR A 371 5.86 -20.82 -5.49
N LEU A 372 6.47 -21.61 -6.39
CA LEU A 372 7.00 -22.94 -6.05
C LEU A 372 8.18 -22.88 -5.08
N GLU A 373 9.00 -21.82 -5.14
CA GLU A 373 10.14 -21.66 -4.24
C GLU A 373 9.69 -21.30 -2.84
N ILE A 374 8.69 -20.42 -2.73
CA ILE A 374 8.05 -20.08 -1.46
C ILE A 374 7.44 -21.33 -0.82
N LEU A 375 6.71 -22.16 -1.58
CA LEU A 375 6.17 -23.43 -1.07
C LEU A 375 7.25 -24.39 -0.57
N LYS A 376 8.41 -24.46 -1.24
CA LYS A 376 9.54 -25.30 -0.77
C LYS A 376 10.06 -24.82 0.58
N ILE A 377 10.17 -23.50 0.76
CA ILE A 377 10.59 -22.91 2.04
C ILE A 377 9.55 -23.23 3.13
N LEU A 378 8.26 -23.00 2.87
CA LEU A 378 7.19 -23.31 3.82
C LEU A 378 7.19 -24.78 4.26
N ARG A 379 7.42 -25.72 3.33
CA ARG A 379 7.55 -27.15 3.65
C ARG A 379 8.72 -27.44 4.60
N LYS A 380 9.87 -26.80 4.43
CA LYS A 380 11.01 -26.96 5.35
C LYS A 380 10.66 -26.52 6.78
N TYR A 381 9.89 -25.43 6.93
CA TYR A 381 9.41 -25.02 8.26
C TYR A 381 8.42 -25.99 8.87
N GLU A 382 7.55 -26.59 8.05
CA GLU A 382 6.63 -27.63 8.48
C GLU A 382 7.39 -28.88 8.95
N GLU A 383 8.39 -29.34 8.18
CA GLU A 383 9.24 -30.48 8.53
C GLU A 383 10.06 -30.23 9.83
N ARG A 384 10.63 -29.02 9.98
CA ARG A 384 11.32 -28.61 11.21
C ARG A 384 10.36 -28.63 12.40
N GLN A 385 9.13 -28.13 12.23
CA GLN A 385 8.12 -28.17 13.29
C GLN A 385 7.78 -29.59 13.71
N VAL A 386 7.52 -30.46 12.74
CA VAL A 386 7.20 -31.86 13.02
C VAL A 386 8.34 -32.50 13.81
N THR A 387 9.60 -32.19 13.47
CA THR A 387 10.77 -32.69 14.19
C THR A 387 10.79 -32.20 15.64
N GLU A 388 10.63 -30.89 15.87
CA GLU A 388 10.59 -30.27 17.21
C GLU A 388 9.43 -30.81 18.06
N ASP A 389 8.24 -30.94 17.48
CA ASP A 389 7.07 -31.55 18.13
C ASP A 389 7.34 -33.01 18.51
N VAL A 390 7.94 -33.80 17.62
CA VAL A 390 8.32 -35.19 17.90
C VAL A 390 9.31 -35.26 19.07
N GLU A 391 10.27 -34.33 19.16
CA GLU A 391 11.21 -34.27 20.27
C GLU A 391 10.51 -33.99 21.61
N ARG A 392 9.58 -33.03 21.65
CA ARG A 392 8.76 -32.75 22.84
C ARG A 392 7.99 -34.00 23.29
N LEU A 393 7.52 -34.79 22.33
CA LEU A 393 6.79 -36.04 22.58
C LEU A 393 7.68 -37.25 22.95
N LYS A 394 9.02 -37.16 22.86
CA LYS A 394 9.92 -38.29 23.18
C LYS A 394 9.72 -38.76 24.61
N ASN A 395 9.65 -37.84 25.57
CA ASN A 395 9.55 -38.13 27.00
C ASN A 395 8.11 -38.22 27.53
N ILE A 396 7.11 -37.93 26.68
CA ILE A 396 5.70 -37.99 27.04
C ILE A 396 5.15 -39.38 26.72
N LYS A 397 4.51 -40.00 27.71
CA LYS A 397 3.70 -41.21 27.50
C LYS A 397 2.31 -40.79 27.01
N ILE A 398 2.09 -40.87 25.71
CA ILE A 398 0.75 -40.70 25.12
C ILE A 398 -0.08 -41.93 25.52
N ALA A 399 -1.06 -41.76 26.40
CA ALA A 399 -2.05 -42.78 26.71
C ALA A 399 -2.98 -42.96 25.49
N LEU A 400 -3.11 -44.19 25.03
CA LEU A 400 -4.05 -44.56 23.96
C LEU A 400 -5.19 -45.32 24.65
N GLU A 401 -6.32 -44.64 24.83
CA GLU A 401 -7.50 -45.18 25.50
C GLU A 401 -8.64 -45.24 24.49
N GLY A 402 -9.16 -46.45 24.25
CA GLY A 402 -10.27 -46.70 23.33
C GLY A 402 -9.90 -47.49 22.08
N SER A 403 -10.92 -48.02 21.42
CA SER A 403 -10.81 -48.87 20.23
C SER A 403 -10.50 -48.11 18.94
N VAL A 404 -11.03 -46.89 18.81
CA VAL A 404 -10.78 -45.99 17.68
C VAL A 404 -10.40 -44.63 18.23
N ILE A 405 -9.19 -44.18 17.92
CA ILE A 405 -8.57 -42.99 18.49
C ILE A 405 -8.31 -41.98 17.39
N ASN A 406 -8.87 -40.78 17.53
CA ASN A 406 -8.66 -39.68 16.60
C ASN A 406 -7.35 -38.94 16.92
N LEU A 407 -6.38 -38.99 16.01
CA LEU A 407 -5.09 -38.33 16.23
C LEU A 407 -5.21 -36.80 16.26
N GLY A 408 -6.24 -36.22 15.64
CA GLY A 408 -6.52 -34.79 15.72
C GLY A 408 -6.87 -34.31 17.14
N GLU A 409 -7.52 -35.15 17.94
CA GLU A 409 -7.83 -34.82 19.34
C GLU A 409 -6.60 -34.92 20.23
N ILE A 410 -5.77 -35.93 20.01
CA ILE A 410 -4.47 -36.08 20.69
C ILE A 410 -3.55 -34.91 20.33
N ALA A 411 -3.47 -34.54 19.06
CA ALA A 411 -2.69 -33.40 18.57
C ALA A 411 -3.07 -32.11 19.30
N ARG A 412 -4.36 -31.82 19.45
CA ARG A 412 -4.85 -30.66 20.23
C ARG A 412 -4.52 -30.76 21.72
N LYS A 413 -4.66 -31.95 22.32
CA LYS A 413 -4.40 -32.16 23.76
C LYS A 413 -2.94 -31.89 24.13
N TYR A 414 -2.01 -32.21 23.24
CA TYR A 414 -0.58 -32.04 23.47
C TYR A 414 0.02 -30.82 22.75
N ASP A 415 -0.82 -30.02 22.08
CA ASP A 415 -0.44 -28.83 21.32
C ASP A 415 0.69 -29.09 20.30
N VAL A 416 0.48 -30.11 19.47
CA VAL A 416 1.45 -30.57 18.46
C VAL A 416 0.75 -30.91 17.15
N SER A 417 1.51 -30.96 16.05
CA SER A 417 0.99 -31.38 14.74
C SER A 417 0.57 -32.86 14.71
N ILE A 418 -0.46 -33.18 13.91
CA ILE A 418 -0.91 -34.57 13.67
C ILE A 418 0.24 -35.42 13.11
N ASP A 419 1.05 -34.85 12.22
CA ASP A 419 2.19 -35.55 11.61
C ASP A 419 3.27 -35.89 12.65
N ALA A 420 3.47 -35.05 13.66
CA ALA A 420 4.36 -35.37 14.78
C ALA A 420 3.85 -36.55 15.61
N ILE A 421 2.55 -36.58 15.89
CA ILE A 421 1.91 -37.72 16.58
C ILE A 421 2.06 -39.00 15.76
N LYS A 422 1.77 -38.98 14.45
CA LYS A 422 1.96 -40.13 13.54
C LYS A 422 3.42 -40.61 13.55
N THR A 423 4.37 -39.68 13.49
CA THR A 423 5.80 -39.99 13.47
C THR A 423 6.26 -40.60 14.79
N ASN A 424 5.84 -40.03 15.93
CA ASN A 424 6.16 -40.56 17.27
C ASN A 424 5.60 -41.98 17.47
N ILE A 425 4.37 -42.24 17.01
CA ILE A 425 3.71 -43.55 17.13
C ILE A 425 4.41 -44.58 16.25
N LYS A 426 4.78 -44.24 15.02
CA LYS A 426 5.58 -45.11 14.13
C LYS A 426 6.93 -45.46 14.75
N GLN A 427 7.61 -44.51 15.38
CA GLN A 427 8.92 -44.73 16.01
C GLN A 427 8.84 -45.61 17.27
N LYS A 428 7.77 -45.50 18.06
CA LYS A 428 7.62 -46.25 19.33
C LYS A 428 7.03 -47.66 19.15
N ASN A 429 6.76 -48.13 17.92
CA ASN A 429 6.21 -49.47 17.60
C ASN A 429 5.17 -49.93 18.63
N LYS A 430 4.06 -49.20 18.73
CA LYS A 430 2.99 -49.53 19.68
C LYS A 430 2.21 -50.74 19.18
N ASN A 431 2.60 -51.92 19.65
CA ASN A 431 1.91 -53.18 19.39
C ASN A 431 0.42 -53.09 19.77
N GLY A 432 -0.48 -53.42 18.83
CA GLY A 432 -1.92 -53.56 19.09
C GLY A 432 -2.82 -52.57 18.35
N TYR A 433 -2.28 -51.51 17.74
CA TYR A 433 -3.04 -50.53 16.95
C TYR A 433 -2.47 -50.40 15.52
N LEU A 434 -3.35 -50.14 14.56
CA LEU A 434 -3.01 -49.83 13.18
C LEU A 434 -3.41 -48.39 12.84
N LEU A 435 -2.52 -47.67 12.14
CA LEU A 435 -2.77 -46.32 11.67
C LEU A 435 -3.53 -46.35 10.34
N ILE A 436 -4.73 -45.78 10.31
CA ILE A 436 -5.57 -45.64 9.12
C ILE A 436 -5.98 -44.17 8.96
N GLY A 437 -5.45 -43.50 7.93
CA GLY A 437 -5.59 -42.04 7.78
C GLY A 437 -5.08 -41.27 9.00
N ASP A 438 -5.99 -40.56 9.68
CA ASP A 438 -5.74 -39.79 10.90
C ASP A 438 -6.25 -40.49 12.17
N GLN A 439 -6.55 -41.79 12.11
CA GLN A 439 -7.07 -42.57 13.23
C GLN A 439 -6.18 -43.78 13.55
N LEU A 440 -6.09 -44.13 14.83
CA LEU A 440 -5.56 -45.42 15.28
C LEU A 440 -6.71 -46.35 15.63
N ILE A 441 -6.67 -47.57 15.13
CA ILE A 441 -7.70 -48.59 15.38
C ILE A 441 -7.03 -49.81 15.98
N ASP A 442 -7.57 -50.33 17.08
CA ASP A 442 -7.03 -51.51 17.72
C ASP A 442 -7.31 -52.79 16.90
N ASN A 443 -6.45 -53.79 17.06
CA ASN A 443 -6.53 -55.03 16.29
C ASN A 443 -7.80 -55.85 16.57
N GLN A 444 -8.45 -55.72 17.73
CA GLN A 444 -9.69 -56.44 18.01
C GLN A 444 -10.86 -55.82 17.24
N THR A 445 -10.95 -54.50 17.21
CA THR A 445 -11.96 -53.78 16.42
C THR A 445 -11.77 -54.02 14.93
N LEU A 446 -10.53 -54.06 14.42
CA LEU A 446 -10.29 -54.43 13.01
C LEU A 446 -10.82 -55.82 12.67
N LYS A 447 -10.66 -56.79 13.57
CA LYS A 447 -11.19 -58.16 13.38
C LYS A 447 -12.72 -58.17 13.45
N ALA A 448 -13.33 -57.41 14.35
CA ALA A 448 -14.78 -57.29 14.46
C ALA A 448 -15.39 -56.69 13.18
N VAL A 449 -14.82 -55.56 12.73
CA VAL A 449 -15.21 -54.89 11.48
C VAL A 449 -15.01 -55.80 10.26
N GLN A 450 -13.91 -56.56 10.21
CA GLN A 450 -13.68 -57.53 9.13
C GLN A 450 -14.72 -58.68 9.14
N GLY A 451 -15.17 -59.10 10.32
CA GLY A 451 -16.23 -60.09 10.49
C GLY A 451 -17.59 -59.58 10.01
N GLU A 452 -17.95 -58.35 10.36
CA GLU A 452 -19.22 -57.73 9.95
C GLU A 452 -19.24 -57.36 8.46
N LEU A 453 -18.09 -57.01 7.87
CA LEU A 453 -17.95 -56.79 6.43
C LEU A 453 -18.10 -58.08 5.61
N ASN A 454 -17.94 -59.25 6.22
CA ASN A 454 -17.94 -60.51 5.49
C ASN A 454 -19.36 -60.84 4.99
N GLY A 455 -19.58 -60.70 3.68
CA GLY A 455 -20.88 -60.91 3.04
C GLY A 455 -21.60 -59.61 2.63
N VAL A 456 -21.07 -58.45 3.01
CA VAL A 456 -21.56 -57.14 2.57
C VAL A 456 -21.11 -56.89 1.13
N LYS A 457 -22.03 -56.42 0.27
CA LYS A 457 -21.76 -56.13 -1.14
C LYS A 457 -21.86 -54.65 -1.48
N LYS A 458 -22.72 -53.90 -0.79
CA LYS A 458 -22.91 -52.47 -1.06
C LYS A 458 -21.91 -51.62 -0.28
N HIS A 459 -21.39 -50.58 -0.93
CA HIS A 459 -20.50 -49.61 -0.31
C HIS A 459 -21.18 -48.79 0.79
N SER A 460 -22.44 -48.38 0.59
CA SER A 460 -23.20 -47.62 1.61
C SER A 460 -23.42 -48.41 2.90
N GLU A 461 -23.74 -49.70 2.80
CA GLU A 461 -23.85 -50.60 3.97
C GLU A 461 -22.52 -50.74 4.72
N ALA A 462 -21.40 -50.82 3.99
CA ALA A 462 -20.08 -50.88 4.60
C ALA A 462 -19.69 -49.57 5.32
N LEU A 463 -20.08 -48.40 4.78
CA LEU A 463 -19.86 -47.12 5.44
C LEU A 463 -20.63 -47.02 6.77
N ILE A 464 -21.86 -47.53 6.84
CA ILE A 464 -22.65 -47.55 8.09
C ILE A 464 -21.92 -48.39 9.16
N ILE A 465 -21.37 -49.55 8.78
CA ILE A 465 -20.55 -50.36 9.69
C ILE A 465 -19.37 -49.53 10.21
N PHE A 466 -18.64 -48.83 9.33
CA PHE A 466 -17.52 -47.99 9.76
C PHE A 466 -17.94 -46.85 10.69
N GLU A 467 -19.06 -46.19 10.40
CA GLU A 467 -19.60 -45.13 11.26
C GLU A 467 -19.98 -45.65 12.66
N ASN A 468 -20.56 -46.86 12.77
CA ASN A 468 -20.89 -47.48 14.05
C ASN A 468 -19.66 -47.69 14.95
N TYR A 469 -18.50 -47.97 14.35
CA TYR A 469 -17.22 -48.09 15.04
C TYR A 469 -16.45 -46.75 15.14
N GLY A 470 -16.99 -45.65 14.58
CA GLY A 470 -16.35 -44.32 14.59
C GLY A 470 -15.21 -44.15 13.59
N ILE A 471 -15.13 -44.99 12.57
CA ILE A 471 -14.08 -45.02 11.55
C ILE A 471 -14.48 -44.12 10.38
N LYS A 472 -13.63 -43.14 10.06
CA LYS A 472 -13.92 -42.13 9.02
C LYS A 472 -13.10 -42.33 7.74
N SER A 473 -11.96 -43.01 7.83
CA SER A 473 -11.03 -43.14 6.71
C SER A 473 -11.42 -44.30 5.79
N GLN A 474 -11.66 -44.02 4.51
CA GLN A 474 -11.95 -45.03 3.48
C GLN A 474 -10.74 -45.94 3.18
N GLN A 475 -9.54 -45.58 3.61
CA GLN A 475 -8.33 -46.42 3.48
C GLN A 475 -8.47 -47.77 4.21
N ILE A 476 -9.46 -47.90 5.11
CA ILE A 476 -9.73 -49.17 5.79
C ILE A 476 -10.13 -50.29 4.81
N PHE A 477 -10.76 -49.96 3.68
CA PHE A 477 -11.10 -50.96 2.66
C PHE A 477 -9.84 -51.67 2.14
N ASP A 478 -8.84 -50.89 1.71
CA ASP A 478 -7.58 -51.43 1.19
C ASP A 478 -6.86 -52.30 2.23
N ILE A 479 -6.88 -51.88 3.50
CA ILE A 479 -6.25 -52.59 4.62
C ILE A 479 -6.94 -53.92 4.91
N LEU A 480 -8.26 -53.97 4.80
CA LEU A 480 -9.05 -55.19 5.01
C LEU A 480 -9.13 -56.09 3.77
N GLY A 481 -8.46 -55.70 2.67
CA GLY A 481 -8.42 -56.45 1.42
C GLY A 481 -9.67 -56.29 0.55
N TYR A 482 -10.31 -55.13 0.57
CA TYR A 482 -11.47 -54.80 -0.26
C TYR A 482 -11.16 -53.62 -1.18
N LYS A 483 -11.74 -53.63 -2.37
CA LYS A 483 -11.74 -52.51 -3.32
C LYS A 483 -13.17 -52.05 -3.60
N VAL A 484 -13.35 -50.73 -3.72
CA VAL A 484 -14.63 -50.14 -4.11
C VAL A 484 -14.73 -50.11 -5.63
N LYS A 485 -15.76 -50.75 -6.18
CA LYS A 485 -16.12 -50.74 -7.59
C LYS A 485 -17.27 -49.75 -7.81
N TRP A 486 -16.98 -48.69 -8.56
CA TRP A 486 -17.97 -47.67 -8.91
C TRP A 486 -18.70 -48.08 -10.20
N ASN A 487 -20.00 -48.32 -10.11
CA ASN A 487 -20.84 -48.68 -11.26
C ASN A 487 -21.60 -47.47 -11.86
N GLY A 488 -21.15 -46.23 -11.58
CA GLY A 488 -21.77 -44.99 -12.07
C GLY A 488 -21.34 -43.76 -11.27
N LEU A 489 -21.99 -42.61 -11.54
CA LEU A 489 -21.79 -41.35 -10.79
C LEU A 489 -22.58 -41.29 -9.47
N ASP A 490 -23.58 -42.14 -9.32
CA ASP A 490 -24.39 -42.24 -8.11
C ASP A 490 -23.66 -43.11 -7.06
N PRO A 491 -23.27 -42.55 -5.90
CA PRO A 491 -22.52 -43.27 -4.88
C PRO A 491 -23.24 -44.48 -4.27
N GLU A 492 -24.57 -44.52 -4.35
CA GLU A 492 -25.38 -45.66 -3.85
C GLU A 492 -25.20 -46.93 -4.68
N ASN A 493 -24.72 -46.81 -5.92
CA ASN A 493 -24.49 -47.93 -6.81
C ASN A 493 -23.08 -48.53 -6.70
N ALA A 494 -22.26 -48.03 -5.76
CA ALA A 494 -20.93 -48.54 -5.51
C ALA A 494 -20.97 -49.87 -4.74
N GLU A 495 -20.15 -50.83 -5.18
CA GLU A 495 -20.04 -52.15 -4.56
C GLU A 495 -18.64 -52.35 -3.98
N ILE A 496 -18.52 -53.18 -2.95
CA ILE A 496 -17.23 -53.60 -2.39
C ILE A 496 -16.88 -55.01 -2.84
N VAL A 497 -15.65 -55.20 -3.30
CA VAL A 497 -15.16 -56.48 -3.82
C VAL A 497 -13.92 -56.89 -3.04
N LYS A 498 -13.91 -58.10 -2.50
CA LYS A 498 -12.75 -58.67 -1.81
C LYS A 498 -11.65 -59.02 -2.83
N ILE A 499 -10.43 -58.61 -2.54
CA ILE A 499 -9.22 -58.82 -3.38
C ILE A 499 -8.62 -60.19 -3.11
#